data_AF-A0A960Y851-F1
#
_entry.id   AF-A0A960Y851-F1
#
_cell.length_a   1.000
_cell.length_b   1.000
_cell.length_c   1.000
_cell.angle_alpha   90.00
_cell.angle_beta   90.00
_cell.angle_gamma   90.00
#
_symmetry.space_group_name_H-M   'P 1'
#
loop_
_entity.id
_entity.type
_entity.pdbx_description
1 polymer ?
#
loop_
_entity_poly.entity_id
_entity_poly.type
_entity_poly.pdbx_seq_one_letter_code
_entity_poly.pdbx_strand_id
1 'polypeptide(L)'
;MQLRNWSFLLFVLVGLLALVAVAPACGGDDDDDDDASDDDDDDDAGVDCEDGLCILTGTIKSDVTMTADNEYLLSGGVFIGDDATSATLTIEAGTRIYGESSSNGMLVISRGSKIMAEGTADAPIVFSSSKSDGSRARGDWGGLILNGRAPVNNCNAGTDAAFCEALGEGGTGFYGGDDPDDSSGVLNYVRVEFAGRILSPDNEL
;
A
#
# COMPACT_ATOMS: atom_id res chain seq x y z
N MET A 1 60.41 -36.42 13.17
CA MET A 1 61.28 -35.26 12.86
C MET A 1 60.39 -34.03 12.84
N GLN A 2 60.29 -33.34 13.98
CA GLN A 2 60.98 -32.07 14.31
C GLN A 2 60.26 -30.85 13.68
N LEU A 3 59.36 -30.20 14.44
CA LEU A 3 59.53 -28.91 15.17
C LEU A 3 59.07 -27.70 14.31
N ARG A 4 57.93 -27.08 14.63
CA ARG A 4 57.75 -25.83 15.43
C ARG A 4 58.31 -24.56 14.76
N ASN A 5 57.44 -23.59 14.44
CA ASN A 5 57.56 -22.25 15.06
C ASN A 5 56.33 -21.35 14.85
N TRP A 6 56.14 -20.50 15.86
CA TRP A 6 55.03 -19.61 16.17
C TRP A 6 55.64 -18.20 16.34
N SER A 7 54.96 -17.15 15.84
CA SER A 7 55.08 -15.71 16.18
C SER A 7 55.05 -14.81 14.94
N PHE A 8 54.60 -13.55 14.95
CA PHE A 8 53.76 -12.68 15.80
C PHE A 8 53.82 -11.32 15.04
N LEU A 9 52.72 -10.56 15.00
CA LEU A 9 52.62 -9.09 14.80
C LEU A 9 53.35 -8.38 13.62
N LEU A 10 52.64 -7.52 12.87
CA LEU A 10 52.67 -6.06 13.08
C LEU A 10 51.67 -5.34 12.14
N PHE A 11 50.60 -4.79 12.70
CA PHE A 11 49.85 -3.67 12.11
C PHE A 11 50.41 -2.38 12.72
N VAL A 12 50.88 -1.43 11.90
CA VAL A 12 50.95 -0.02 12.29
C VAL A 12 50.54 0.84 11.10
N LEU A 13 49.47 1.60 11.33
CA LEU A 13 48.81 2.55 10.44
C LEU A 13 49.60 3.87 10.38
N VAL A 14 49.75 4.41 9.18
CA VAL A 14 50.09 5.82 8.85
C VAL A 14 48.76 6.60 8.88
N GLY A 15 48.58 7.85 9.35
CA GLY A 15 49.37 8.87 9.98
C GLY A 15 48.55 10.19 10.07
N LEU A 16 49.09 11.17 10.83
CA LEU A 16 48.96 12.63 10.70
C LEU A 16 47.64 13.40 11.07
N LEU A 17 47.66 13.96 12.29
CA LEU A 17 47.53 15.38 12.70
C LEU A 17 46.36 16.28 12.23
N ALA A 18 45.53 16.72 13.20
CA ALA A 18 45.08 18.11 13.31
C ALA A 18 44.75 18.45 14.79
N LEU A 19 45.30 19.55 15.28
CA LEU A 19 45.19 20.07 16.65
C LEU A 19 44.00 21.03 16.73
N VAL A 20 43.02 20.74 17.60
CA VAL A 20 41.92 21.67 17.91
C VAL A 20 42.11 22.17 19.35
N ALA A 21 42.18 23.49 19.50
CA ALA A 21 42.32 24.17 20.78
C ALA A 21 40.97 24.21 21.52
N VAL A 22 40.96 23.84 22.80
CA VAL A 22 39.81 23.97 23.70
C VAL A 22 40.00 25.21 24.57
N ALA A 23 39.04 26.13 24.53
CA ALA A 23 38.89 27.20 25.51
C ALA A 23 37.74 26.85 26.47
N PRO A 24 37.86 27.09 27.78
CA PRO A 24 36.72 27.03 28.68
C PRO A 24 35.99 28.37 28.61
N ALA A 25 34.82 28.39 27.97
CA ALA A 25 33.86 29.48 28.10
C ALA A 25 32.68 28.96 28.95
N CYS A 26 32.51 29.60 30.10
CA CYS A 26 31.42 29.41 31.05
C CYS A 26 30.23 30.29 30.61
N GLY A 27 29.01 29.76 30.69
CA GLY A 27 27.80 30.58 30.74
C GLY A 27 26.54 29.92 30.18
N GLY A 28 25.52 29.81 31.02
CA GLY A 28 24.11 29.69 30.63
C GLY A 28 23.45 28.38 31.03
N ASP A 29 22.82 28.36 32.20
CA ASP A 29 21.65 27.50 32.46
C ASP A 29 20.48 28.10 31.68
N ASP A 30 19.88 27.33 30.77
CA ASP A 30 18.50 27.52 30.30
C ASP A 30 17.92 26.10 30.10
N ASP A 31 16.95 25.77 30.95
CA ASP A 31 16.10 24.59 30.86
C ASP A 31 15.12 24.79 29.70
N ASP A 32 15.46 24.29 28.52
CA ASP A 32 14.52 24.06 27.42
C ASP A 32 14.48 22.56 27.13
N ASP A 33 13.55 21.87 27.81
CA ASP A 33 13.01 20.58 27.37
C ASP A 33 12.26 20.84 26.04
N ASP A 34 13.01 20.95 24.94
CA ASP A 34 12.45 20.75 23.61
C ASP A 34 12.12 19.26 23.50
N ASP A 35 10.84 18.91 23.69
CA ASP A 35 10.30 17.70 23.11
C ASP A 35 10.46 17.83 21.60
N ALA A 36 11.58 17.32 21.10
CA ALA A 36 11.74 16.96 19.70
C ALA A 36 10.54 16.08 19.36
N SER A 37 9.53 16.69 18.75
CA SER A 37 8.53 15.97 18.00
C SER A 37 9.31 15.13 17.02
N ASP A 38 9.23 13.81 17.20
CA ASP A 38 9.59 12.85 16.18
C ASP A 38 8.78 13.22 14.94
N ASP A 39 9.36 14.05 14.08
CA ASP A 39 8.96 14.20 12.70
C ASP A 39 9.34 12.87 12.03
N ASP A 40 8.56 11.84 12.33
CA ASP A 40 8.47 10.65 11.51
C ASP A 40 7.93 11.15 10.16
N ASP A 41 8.86 11.39 9.22
CA ASP A 41 8.63 11.37 7.77
C ASP A 41 8.13 9.97 7.36
N ASP A 42 7.03 9.50 7.96
CA ASP A 42 6.31 8.32 7.55
C ASP A 42 5.38 8.76 6.41
N ASP A 43 5.79 8.38 5.20
CA ASP A 43 5.03 8.51 3.97
C ASP A 43 3.53 8.29 4.23
N ASP A 44 2.74 9.35 4.06
CA ASP A 44 1.29 9.52 4.29
C ASP A 44 0.42 8.42 3.64
N ALA A 45 0.50 7.20 4.17
CA ALA A 45 -0.30 6.05 3.80
C ALA A 45 -1.28 5.78 4.94
N GLY A 46 -2.56 6.08 4.71
CA GLY A 46 -3.52 6.00 5.79
C GLY A 46 -4.95 6.28 5.37
N VAL A 47 -5.78 6.46 6.39
CA VAL A 47 -7.18 6.88 6.28
C VAL A 47 -7.32 8.16 7.08
N ASP A 48 -7.49 9.29 6.41
CA ASP A 48 -7.74 10.59 7.04
C ASP A 48 -9.21 10.98 6.83
N CYS A 49 -9.93 11.31 7.90
CA CYS A 49 -11.35 11.57 7.87
C CYS A 49 -11.69 12.92 8.48
N GLU A 50 -12.25 13.82 7.68
CA GLU A 50 -12.70 15.14 8.10
C GLU A 50 -14.11 15.42 7.55
N ASP A 51 -15.02 15.89 8.41
CA ASP A 51 -16.37 16.33 8.05
C ASP A 51 -17.18 15.38 7.15
N GLY A 52 -17.06 14.06 7.37
CA GLY A 52 -17.79 13.04 6.62
C GLY A 52 -17.15 12.62 5.29
N LEU A 53 -15.95 13.10 4.99
CA LEU A 53 -15.12 12.65 3.87
C LEU A 53 -13.85 11.98 4.40
N CYS A 54 -13.61 10.76 3.97
CA CYS A 54 -12.38 10.02 4.28
C CYS A 54 -11.50 9.88 3.03
N ILE A 55 -10.28 10.36 3.08
CA ILE A 55 -9.27 10.23 2.04
C ILE A 55 -8.37 9.03 2.38
N LEU A 56 -8.21 8.14 1.42
CA LEU A 56 -7.33 6.98 1.54
C LEU A 56 -6.14 7.12 0.59
N THR A 57 -4.97 6.79 1.09
CA THR A 57 -3.69 6.87 0.38
C THR A 57 -2.80 5.67 0.70
N GLY A 58 -1.94 5.30 -0.25
CA GLY A 58 -0.83 4.37 -0.02
C GLY A 58 -1.24 2.95 0.38
N THR A 59 -0.40 2.28 1.16
CA THR A 59 -0.62 0.89 1.59
C THR A 59 -1.10 0.83 3.04
N ILE A 60 -2.31 0.37 3.24
CA ILE A 60 -2.95 0.25 4.55
C ILE A 60 -2.80 -1.19 5.04
N LYS A 61 -1.96 -1.40 6.06
CA LYS A 61 -1.58 -2.72 6.59
C LYS A 61 -2.40 -3.19 7.79
N SER A 62 -3.48 -2.49 8.10
CA SER A 62 -4.44 -2.81 9.16
C SER A 62 -5.85 -2.89 8.60
N ASP A 63 -6.73 -3.55 9.35
CA ASP A 63 -8.14 -3.65 8.95
C ASP A 63 -8.80 -2.26 8.90
N VAL A 64 -9.62 -2.04 7.87
CA VAL A 64 -10.36 -0.79 7.65
C VAL A 64 -11.84 -1.11 7.52
N THR A 65 -12.69 -0.26 8.10
CA THR A 65 -14.15 -0.32 7.88
C THR A 65 -14.62 0.98 7.25
N MET A 66 -15.31 0.87 6.12
CA MET A 66 -15.96 1.97 5.42
C MET A 66 -17.47 1.93 5.66
N THR A 67 -18.01 3.00 6.22
CA THR A 67 -19.38 3.12 6.72
C THR A 67 -20.22 4.06 5.85
N ALA A 68 -21.53 3.88 5.82
CA ALA A 68 -22.39 4.64 4.89
C ALA A 68 -22.64 6.10 5.29
N ASP A 69 -22.22 6.51 6.49
CA ASP A 69 -22.26 7.90 6.97
C ASP A 69 -21.10 8.76 6.42
N ASN A 70 -20.10 8.14 5.78
CA ASN A 70 -18.99 8.84 5.14
C ASN A 70 -18.95 8.60 3.63
N GLU A 71 -18.38 9.55 2.90
CA GLU A 71 -17.88 9.34 1.55
C GLU A 71 -16.38 9.03 1.58
N TYR A 72 -15.90 8.19 0.66
CA TYR A 72 -14.51 7.77 0.60
C TYR A 72 -13.86 8.22 -0.71
N LEU A 73 -12.68 8.82 -0.65
CA LEU A 73 -11.90 9.21 -1.81
C LEU A 73 -10.58 8.42 -1.85
N LEU A 74 -10.37 7.66 -2.91
CA LEU A 74 -9.13 6.94 -3.18
C LEU A 74 -8.18 7.90 -3.92
N SER A 75 -7.15 8.38 -3.23
CA SER A 75 -6.14 9.27 -3.80
C SER A 75 -4.89 8.46 -4.15
N GLY A 76 -4.60 8.38 -5.45
CA GLY A 76 -3.56 7.50 -5.97
C GLY A 76 -3.88 6.00 -5.81
N GLY A 77 -2.83 5.18 -5.75
CA GLY A 77 -2.99 3.75 -5.49
C GLY A 77 -3.21 3.49 -4.00
N VAL A 78 -4.39 2.95 -3.66
CA VAL A 78 -4.73 2.51 -2.30
C VAL A 78 -4.66 0.99 -2.26
N PHE A 79 -3.76 0.46 -1.43
CA PHE A 79 -3.50 -0.98 -1.30
C PHE A 79 -3.93 -1.46 0.08
N ILE A 80 -4.77 -2.50 0.13
CA ILE A 80 -5.17 -3.15 1.37
C ILE A 80 -4.23 -4.32 1.61
N GLY A 81 -3.37 -4.16 2.62
CA GLY A 81 -2.26 -5.04 2.94
C GLY A 81 -1.20 -5.13 1.84
N ASP A 82 -0.25 -6.03 2.05
CA ASP A 82 0.78 -6.42 1.09
C ASP A 82 1.08 -7.93 1.23
N ASP A 83 2.08 -8.43 0.51
CA ASP A 83 2.44 -9.86 0.54
C ASP A 83 2.91 -10.35 1.92
N ALA A 84 3.40 -9.45 2.80
CA ALA A 84 3.92 -9.78 4.12
C ALA A 84 2.89 -9.53 5.24
N THR A 85 2.02 -8.54 5.06
CA THR A 85 1.03 -8.11 6.04
C THR A 85 -0.35 -8.03 5.39
N SER A 86 -1.18 -9.04 5.63
CA SER A 86 -2.57 -9.07 5.19
C SER A 86 -3.44 -8.10 5.99
N ALA A 87 -4.44 -7.50 5.33
CA ALA A 87 -5.48 -6.70 5.97
C ALA A 87 -6.87 -7.02 5.38
N THR A 88 -7.92 -6.65 6.09
CA THR A 88 -9.31 -6.76 5.64
C THR A 88 -9.95 -5.38 5.50
N LEU A 89 -10.46 -5.10 4.31
CA LEU A 89 -11.34 -3.95 4.07
C LEU A 89 -12.80 -4.40 4.17
N THR A 90 -13.52 -3.89 5.15
CA THR A 90 -14.97 -4.08 5.29
C THR A 90 -15.71 -2.86 4.77
N ILE A 91 -16.76 -3.04 3.97
CA ILE A 91 -17.56 -1.95 3.42
C ILE A 91 -19.03 -2.21 3.70
N GLU A 92 -19.66 -1.31 4.45
CA GLU A 92 -21.07 -1.38 4.78
C GLU A 92 -21.98 -1.10 3.56
N ALA A 93 -23.21 -1.61 3.62
CA ALA A 93 -24.19 -1.37 2.57
C ALA A 93 -24.53 0.13 2.43
N GLY A 94 -24.61 0.60 1.19
CA GLY A 94 -24.93 2.01 0.88
C GLY A 94 -23.72 2.96 0.83
N THR A 95 -22.52 2.48 1.15
CA THR A 95 -21.30 3.28 1.11
C THR A 95 -20.94 3.74 -0.31
N ARG A 96 -20.46 4.98 -0.42
CA ARG A 96 -20.01 5.60 -1.68
C ARG A 96 -18.50 5.82 -1.64
N ILE A 97 -17.81 5.29 -2.65
CA ILE A 97 -16.37 5.35 -2.80
C ILE A 97 -16.06 5.96 -4.16
N TYR A 98 -15.11 6.88 -4.20
CA TYR A 98 -14.71 7.60 -5.40
C TYR A 98 -13.24 7.38 -5.69
N GLY A 99 -12.91 7.00 -6.92
CA GLY A 99 -11.54 7.05 -7.42
C GLY A 99 -11.20 8.46 -7.87
N GLU A 100 -10.13 9.04 -7.32
CA GLU A 100 -9.71 10.38 -7.68
C GLU A 100 -9.12 10.44 -9.10
N SER A 101 -9.75 11.22 -9.98
CA SER A 101 -9.36 11.23 -11.40
C SER A 101 -7.98 11.87 -11.68
N SER A 102 -7.55 12.81 -10.84
CA SER A 102 -6.27 13.51 -10.98
C SER A 102 -5.06 12.65 -10.65
N SER A 103 -5.18 11.75 -9.69
CA SER A 103 -4.08 10.89 -9.19
C SER A 103 -4.15 9.46 -9.69
N ASN A 104 -5.08 9.13 -10.58
CA ASN A 104 -5.37 7.75 -11.01
C ASN A 104 -5.85 6.87 -9.85
N GLY A 105 -6.71 7.42 -8.99
CA GLY A 105 -7.29 6.72 -7.84
C GLY A 105 -7.69 5.29 -8.16
N MET A 106 -7.20 4.33 -7.40
CA MET A 106 -7.52 2.90 -7.55
C MET A 106 -7.51 2.21 -6.20
N LEU A 107 -8.29 1.14 -6.08
CA LEU A 107 -8.32 0.28 -4.91
C LEU A 107 -7.78 -1.10 -5.28
N VAL A 108 -6.74 -1.52 -4.59
CA VAL A 108 -6.08 -2.81 -4.77
C VAL A 108 -6.21 -3.62 -3.50
N ILE A 109 -6.76 -4.82 -3.61
CA ILE A 109 -6.71 -5.81 -2.54
C ILE A 109 -5.50 -6.69 -2.82
N SER A 110 -4.45 -6.53 -2.00
CA SER A 110 -3.19 -7.27 -2.16
C SER A 110 -3.34 -8.75 -1.80
N ARG A 111 -2.39 -9.59 -2.20
CA ARG A 111 -2.47 -11.04 -1.99
C ARG A 111 -2.53 -11.42 -0.52
N GLY A 112 -3.52 -12.24 -0.17
CA GLY A 112 -3.79 -12.66 1.21
C GLY A 112 -4.61 -11.65 2.01
N SER A 113 -4.84 -10.45 1.47
CA SER A 113 -5.82 -9.49 2.01
C SER A 113 -7.23 -9.78 1.51
N LYS A 114 -8.22 -9.15 2.13
CA LYS A 114 -9.64 -9.39 1.84
C LYS A 114 -10.43 -8.11 1.69
N ILE A 115 -11.47 -8.18 0.86
CA ILE A 115 -12.56 -7.20 0.81
C ILE A 115 -13.88 -7.86 1.20
N MET A 116 -14.59 -7.28 2.16
CA MET A 116 -15.92 -7.70 2.60
C MET A 116 -16.90 -6.58 2.27
N ALA A 117 -17.36 -6.53 1.02
CA ALA A 117 -18.29 -5.52 0.51
C ALA A 117 -19.68 -6.14 0.31
N GLU A 118 -20.52 -6.02 1.34
CA GLU A 118 -21.81 -6.69 1.42
C GLU A 118 -22.96 -5.67 1.33
N GLY A 119 -23.14 -5.10 0.14
CA GLY A 119 -24.29 -4.24 -0.17
C GLY A 119 -25.61 -5.01 -0.20
N THR A 120 -26.69 -4.27 -0.41
CA THR A 120 -28.03 -4.84 -0.64
C THR A 120 -28.68 -4.28 -1.89
N ALA A 121 -29.80 -4.86 -2.34
CA ALA A 121 -30.56 -4.34 -3.47
C ALA A 121 -31.02 -2.89 -3.25
N ASP A 122 -31.43 -2.57 -2.03
CA ASP A 122 -31.94 -1.24 -1.65
C ASP A 122 -30.81 -0.26 -1.28
N ALA A 123 -29.66 -0.78 -0.84
CA ALA A 123 -28.48 -0.01 -0.48
C ALA A 123 -27.21 -0.64 -1.08
N PRO A 124 -26.98 -0.49 -2.41
CA PRO A 124 -25.79 -1.01 -3.06
C PRO A 124 -24.55 -0.22 -2.64
N ILE A 125 -23.39 -0.87 -2.66
CA ILE A 125 -22.08 -0.19 -2.54
C ILE A 125 -21.69 0.33 -3.91
N VAL A 126 -21.31 1.61 -4.00
CA VAL A 126 -21.01 2.26 -5.28
C VAL A 126 -19.59 2.79 -5.30
N PHE A 127 -18.79 2.26 -6.22
CA PHE A 127 -17.50 2.81 -6.63
C PHE A 127 -17.68 3.64 -7.90
N SER A 128 -17.22 4.90 -7.91
CA SER A 128 -17.43 5.80 -9.04
C SER A 128 -16.27 6.80 -9.23
N SER A 129 -16.39 7.68 -10.22
CA SER A 129 -15.44 8.76 -10.50
C SER A 129 -15.64 9.96 -9.56
N SER A 130 -14.55 10.55 -9.08
CA SER A 130 -14.59 11.79 -8.28
C SER A 130 -15.04 13.04 -9.06
N LYS A 131 -15.18 12.95 -10.40
CA LYS A 131 -15.70 14.05 -11.20
C LYS A 131 -17.18 14.31 -10.90
N SER A 132 -17.60 15.55 -11.14
CA SER A 132 -18.98 15.97 -10.95
C SER A 132 -19.95 15.21 -11.86
N ASP A 133 -21.17 15.02 -11.37
CA ASP A 133 -22.25 14.39 -12.12
C ASP A 133 -22.42 15.02 -13.52
N GLY A 134 -22.55 14.17 -14.54
CA GLY A 134 -22.64 14.59 -15.94
C GLY A 134 -21.30 14.85 -16.64
N SER A 135 -20.19 14.92 -15.91
CA SER A 135 -18.83 15.01 -16.48
C SER A 135 -18.02 13.71 -16.39
N ARG A 136 -18.58 12.68 -15.73
CA ARG A 136 -17.97 11.37 -15.56
C ARG A 136 -17.86 10.63 -16.90
N ALA A 137 -16.72 9.99 -17.13
CA ALA A 137 -16.44 9.23 -18.34
C ALA A 137 -15.67 7.94 -18.00
N ARG A 138 -15.69 6.96 -18.91
CA ARG A 138 -14.88 5.75 -18.76
C ARG A 138 -13.40 6.11 -18.59
N GLY A 139 -12.68 5.35 -17.75
CA GLY A 139 -11.27 5.58 -17.47
C GLY A 139 -10.98 6.84 -16.65
N ASP A 140 -11.98 7.38 -15.95
CA ASP A 140 -11.78 8.50 -15.05
C ASP A 140 -10.85 8.13 -13.89
N TRP A 141 -10.93 6.89 -13.41
CA TRP A 141 -10.14 6.35 -12.30
C TRP A 141 -9.67 4.93 -12.61
N GLY A 142 -8.71 4.41 -11.83
CA GLY A 142 -8.05 3.14 -12.11
C GLY A 142 -9.00 1.96 -12.00
N GLY A 143 -9.68 1.80 -10.87
CA GLY A 143 -10.67 0.75 -10.68
C GLY A 143 -10.48 -0.03 -9.38
N LEU A 144 -11.16 -1.18 -9.30
CA LEU A 144 -11.08 -2.13 -8.20
C LEU A 144 -10.32 -3.37 -8.69
N ILE A 145 -9.20 -3.69 -8.04
CA ILE A 145 -8.30 -4.79 -8.40
C ILE A 145 -8.22 -5.76 -7.22
N LEU A 146 -8.41 -7.04 -7.49
CA LEU A 146 -8.33 -8.11 -6.49
C LEU A 146 -7.20 -9.07 -6.88
N ASN A 147 -6.09 -9.00 -6.15
CA ASN A 147 -4.97 -9.90 -6.36
C ASN A 147 -5.08 -11.08 -5.41
N GLY A 148 -5.51 -12.23 -5.92
CA GLY A 148 -5.57 -13.49 -5.16
C GLY A 148 -4.26 -14.27 -5.16
N ARG A 149 -4.20 -15.33 -4.34
CA ARG A 149 -3.13 -16.34 -4.29
C ARG A 149 -3.45 -17.62 -5.07
N ALA A 150 -4.62 -17.67 -5.72
CA ALA A 150 -5.00 -18.80 -6.57
C ALA A 150 -4.08 -18.89 -7.81
N PRO A 151 -3.54 -20.07 -8.15
CA PRO A 151 -2.62 -20.22 -9.28
C PRO A 151 -3.16 -19.67 -10.60
N VAL A 152 -2.33 -18.91 -11.32
CA VAL A 152 -2.67 -18.45 -12.68
C VAL A 152 -2.63 -19.59 -13.71
N ASN A 153 -3.33 -19.42 -14.83
CA ASN A 153 -3.55 -20.48 -15.83
C ASN A 153 -2.30 -20.94 -16.61
N ASN A 154 -1.19 -20.20 -16.52
CA ASN A 154 0.12 -20.57 -17.07
C ASN A 154 0.97 -21.39 -16.08
N CYS A 155 0.46 -21.67 -14.87
CA CYS A 155 1.04 -22.57 -13.89
C CYS A 155 0.99 -24.01 -14.41
N ASN A 156 2.15 -24.62 -14.67
CA ASN A 156 2.24 -26.02 -15.07
C ASN A 156 2.22 -26.92 -13.82
N ALA A 157 1.53 -28.06 -13.87
CA ALA A 157 1.52 -29.00 -12.75
C ALA A 157 2.94 -29.44 -12.38
N GLY A 158 3.36 -29.17 -11.14
CA GLY A 158 4.68 -29.51 -10.60
C GLY A 158 5.76 -28.42 -10.72
N THR A 159 5.41 -27.19 -11.11
CA THR A 159 6.31 -26.03 -11.03
C THR A 159 6.27 -25.35 -9.66
N ASP A 160 7.35 -24.65 -9.30
CA ASP A 160 7.46 -23.83 -8.10
C ASP A 160 6.42 -22.68 -8.10
N ALA A 161 6.00 -22.21 -6.93
CA ALA A 161 4.99 -21.18 -6.73
C ALA A 161 5.29 -19.90 -7.54
N ALA A 162 6.58 -19.56 -7.71
CA ALA A 162 7.02 -18.42 -8.52
C ALA A 162 6.59 -18.47 -10.00
N PHE A 163 6.26 -19.66 -10.54
CA PHE A 163 5.74 -19.80 -11.91
C PHE A 163 4.22 -19.70 -11.99
N CYS A 164 3.55 -19.63 -10.84
CA CYS A 164 2.10 -19.59 -10.73
C CYS A 164 1.59 -18.21 -10.31
N GLU A 165 2.45 -17.19 -10.50
CA GLU A 165 2.24 -15.78 -10.23
C GLU A 165 2.47 -14.94 -11.50
N ALA A 166 1.85 -13.76 -11.57
CA ALA A 166 2.06 -12.77 -12.60
C ALA A 166 2.01 -11.36 -12.01
N LEU A 167 2.71 -10.43 -12.64
CA LEU A 167 2.68 -9.03 -12.24
C LEU A 167 1.45 -8.36 -12.87
N GLY A 168 0.61 -7.74 -12.04
CA GLY A 168 -0.52 -6.94 -12.47
C GLY A 168 -0.06 -5.66 -13.18
N GLU A 169 -0.83 -5.26 -14.17
CA GLU A 169 -0.63 -4.00 -14.88
C GLU A 169 -0.82 -2.80 -13.94
N GLY A 170 -0.32 -1.65 -14.37
CA GLY A 170 -0.47 -0.41 -13.61
C GLY A 170 0.20 -0.34 -12.25
N GLY A 171 1.13 -1.26 -11.94
CA GLY A 171 1.80 -1.29 -10.64
C GLY A 171 0.89 -1.82 -9.52
N THR A 172 -0.12 -2.63 -9.86
CA THR A 172 -1.07 -3.19 -8.89
C THR A 172 -0.50 -4.33 -8.05
N GLY A 173 0.73 -4.77 -8.33
CA GLY A 173 1.40 -5.84 -7.58
C GLY A 173 1.18 -7.22 -8.20
N PHE A 174 1.71 -8.27 -7.55
CA PHE A 174 1.56 -9.64 -8.04
C PHE A 174 0.15 -10.18 -7.75
N TYR A 175 -0.35 -11.01 -8.67
CA TYR A 175 -1.49 -11.90 -8.46
C TYR A 175 -1.08 -13.33 -8.79
N GLY A 176 -1.82 -14.31 -8.27
CA GLY A 176 -1.46 -15.71 -8.38
C GLY A 176 -0.67 -16.21 -7.16
N GLY A 177 -0.37 -17.50 -7.17
CA GLY A 177 0.32 -18.18 -6.08
C GLY A 177 0.10 -19.69 -6.14
N ASP A 178 0.21 -20.34 -4.98
CA ASP A 178 0.15 -21.78 -4.80
C ASP A 178 -1.06 -22.25 -3.99
N ASP A 179 -2.00 -21.35 -3.65
CA ASP A 179 -3.18 -21.65 -2.85
C ASP A 179 -4.44 -21.73 -3.73
N PRO A 180 -4.81 -22.92 -4.25
CA PRO A 180 -5.98 -23.08 -5.12
C PRO A 180 -7.31 -22.79 -4.41
N ASP A 181 -7.32 -22.74 -3.09
CA ASP A 181 -8.51 -22.48 -2.28
C ASP A 181 -8.58 -21.02 -1.79
N ASP A 182 -7.69 -20.14 -2.28
CA ASP A 182 -7.66 -18.73 -1.91
C ASP A 182 -8.98 -17.99 -2.22
N SER A 183 -9.33 -17.09 -1.31
CA SER A 183 -10.48 -16.20 -1.47
C SER A 183 -10.12 -14.80 -0.96
N SER A 184 -10.16 -13.83 -1.87
CA SER A 184 -9.95 -12.41 -1.58
C SER A 184 -11.20 -11.71 -1.01
N GLY A 185 -12.23 -12.47 -0.62
CA GLY A 185 -13.43 -11.97 0.07
C GLY A 185 -14.72 -12.00 -0.76
N VAL A 186 -15.60 -11.03 -0.52
CA VAL A 186 -16.99 -10.99 -1.03
C VAL A 186 -17.30 -9.62 -1.64
N LEU A 187 -17.89 -9.65 -2.84
CA LEU A 187 -18.54 -8.50 -3.47
C LEU A 187 -20.02 -8.85 -3.70
N ASN A 188 -20.93 -8.24 -2.96
CA ASN A 188 -22.37 -8.45 -3.07
C ASN A 188 -23.09 -7.10 -3.22
N TYR A 189 -23.97 -6.97 -4.23
CA TYR A 189 -24.60 -5.70 -4.62
C TYR A 189 -23.61 -4.52 -4.74
N VAL A 190 -22.47 -4.78 -5.36
CA VAL A 190 -21.45 -3.77 -5.66
C VAL A 190 -21.63 -3.27 -7.09
N ARG A 191 -21.52 -1.95 -7.27
CA ARG A 191 -21.52 -1.30 -8.58
C ARG A 191 -20.21 -0.54 -8.78
N VAL A 192 -19.50 -0.85 -9.86
CA VAL A 192 -18.28 -0.16 -10.27
C VAL A 192 -18.57 0.63 -11.53
N GLU A 193 -18.41 1.95 -11.47
CA GLU A 193 -18.75 2.87 -12.54
C GLU A 193 -17.53 3.67 -13.01
N PHE A 194 -17.45 3.98 -14.30
CA PHE A 194 -16.45 4.92 -14.88
C PHE A 194 -14.97 4.55 -14.66
N ALA A 195 -14.68 3.32 -14.21
CA ALA A 195 -13.33 2.78 -14.08
C ALA A 195 -12.68 2.50 -15.45
N GLY A 196 -11.45 1.98 -15.42
CA GLY A 196 -10.79 1.42 -16.59
C GLY A 196 -9.79 2.39 -17.22
N ARG A 197 -8.88 2.93 -16.41
CA ARG A 197 -7.94 3.97 -16.86
C ARG A 197 -6.78 3.34 -17.63
N ILE A 198 -6.54 3.89 -18.81
CA ILE A 198 -5.36 3.57 -19.62
C ILE A 198 -4.16 4.29 -19.03
N LEU A 199 -3.16 3.55 -18.56
CA LEU A 199 -1.94 4.10 -17.96
C LEU A 199 -0.84 4.27 -19.01
N SER A 200 -0.72 3.34 -19.97
CA SER A 200 0.06 3.45 -21.20
C SER A 200 -0.52 2.52 -22.28
N PRO A 201 -0.09 2.57 -23.55
CA PRO A 201 -0.53 1.58 -24.54
C PRO A 201 -0.24 0.16 -24.04
N ASP A 202 -1.24 -0.73 -24.11
CA ASP A 202 -1.18 -2.12 -23.61
C ASP A 202 -0.89 -2.21 -22.09
N ASN A 203 -1.29 -1.19 -21.34
CA ASN A 203 -1.21 -1.12 -19.88
C ASN A 203 -2.47 -0.40 -19.38
N GLU A 204 -3.53 -1.17 -19.27
CA GLU A 204 -4.86 -0.71 -18.92
C GLU A 204 -5.32 -1.36 -17.63
N LEU A 205 -5.92 -0.56 -16.74
CA LEU A 205 -6.70 -1.07 -15.61
C LEU A 205 -8.14 -1.35 -16.04
#